data_AF-A0A850C1E6-F1
#
_entry.id   AF-A0A850C1E6-F1
#
_cell.length_a   1.000
_cell.length_b   1.000
_cell.length_c   1.000
_cell.angle_alpha   90.00
_cell.angle_beta   90.00
_cell.angle_gamma   90.00
#
_symmetry.space_group_name_H-M   'P 1'
#
loop_
_entity.id
_entity.type
_entity.pdbx_description
1 polymer ?
#
loop_
_entity_poly.entity_id
_entity_poly.type
_entity_poly.pdbx_seq_one_letter_code
_entity_poly.pdbx_strand_id
1 'polypeptide(L)'
;MSNKNILVYAALGIGVLALSFSAMFVRWADAPGPVTAFYRMFFSLFLLLPVVLSRRSQTPKVKSQALIFPLLAGVFTALDLALWTSALGYTTAANATLLGNTAPLWVALGAWLILKQKLSNGFWRGLALTLTGAVLIVGTDFILHPRFGVGDLMAVFTGFFYGCYFLFTEKSRAYFTPLIHIWIVGIGASLSLFVVNVLLGNSLTGYDRTTWIVFLSTALVSQLIGYMALAYALGHLPASVVAPTMVLQPVMTALLAIPLLGEIPNLWQGLGGLIALTGIYIVNRSHQREVEQTLNL
;
A
#
# COMPACT_ATOMS: atom_id res chain seq x y z
N MET A 1 -18.98 -18.94 3.96
CA MET A 1 -17.60 -18.61 3.56
C MET A 1 -16.66 -19.62 4.22
N SER A 2 -15.66 -20.15 3.52
CA SER A 2 -14.65 -21.01 4.15
C SER A 2 -13.87 -20.23 5.22
N ASN A 3 -13.47 -20.89 6.33
CA ASN A 3 -12.63 -20.30 7.39
C ASN A 3 -11.39 -19.58 6.83
N LYS A 4 -10.84 -20.07 5.71
CA LYS A 4 -9.69 -19.45 5.03
C LYS A 4 -10.00 -18.07 4.45
N ASN A 5 -11.19 -17.85 3.90
CA ASN A 5 -11.58 -16.54 3.34
C ASN A 5 -11.73 -15.50 4.45
N ILE A 6 -12.29 -15.89 5.60
CA ILE A 6 -12.42 -15.00 6.76
C ILE A 6 -11.04 -14.50 7.21
N LEU A 7 -10.04 -15.40 7.28
CA LEU A 7 -8.68 -15.03 7.64
C LEU A 7 -8.04 -14.06 6.63
N VAL A 8 -8.30 -14.22 5.34
CA VAL A 8 -7.77 -13.32 4.30
C VAL A 8 -8.35 -11.92 4.42
N TYR A 9 -9.67 -11.78 4.59
CA TYR A 9 -10.30 -10.47 4.77
C TYR A 9 -9.96 -9.85 6.13
N ALA A 10 -9.80 -10.66 7.18
CA ALA A 10 -9.31 -10.19 8.47
C ALA A 10 -7.87 -9.63 8.36
N ALA A 11 -6.99 -10.33 7.62
CA ALA A 11 -5.65 -9.83 7.33
C ALA A 11 -5.69 -8.51 6.54
N LEU A 12 -6.58 -8.38 5.55
CA LEU A 12 -6.78 -7.11 4.85
C LEU A 12 -7.21 -5.99 5.80
N GLY A 13 -8.17 -6.25 6.69
CA GLY A 13 -8.63 -5.27 7.68
C GLY A 13 -7.51 -4.83 8.63
N ILE A 14 -6.73 -5.79 9.15
CA ILE A 14 -5.54 -5.50 9.97
C ILE A 14 -4.51 -4.69 9.19
N GLY A 15 -4.29 -5.05 7.92
CA GLY A 15 -3.39 -4.35 7.01
C GLY A 15 -3.79 -2.88 6.83
N VAL A 16 -5.05 -2.64 6.46
CA VAL A 16 -5.60 -1.28 6.30
C VAL A 16 -5.46 -0.48 7.59
N LEU A 17 -5.85 -1.06 8.73
CA LEU A 17 -5.77 -0.38 10.02
C LEU A 17 -4.33 0.01 10.37
N ALA A 18 -3.38 -0.92 10.26
CA ALA A 18 -1.98 -0.69 10.57
C ALA A 18 -1.33 0.33 9.62
N LEU A 19 -1.68 0.31 8.33
CA LEU A 19 -1.18 1.26 7.34
C LEU A 19 -1.80 2.66 7.51
N SER A 20 -3.00 2.77 8.08
CA SER A 20 -3.66 4.05 8.37
C SER A 20 -2.87 4.92 9.37
N PHE A 21 -2.06 4.32 10.24
CA PHE A 21 -1.16 5.02 11.15
C PHE A 21 0.12 5.56 10.47
N SER A 22 0.43 5.12 9.24
CA SER A 22 1.72 5.43 8.59
C SER A 22 1.92 6.94 8.39
N ALA A 23 0.87 7.65 7.99
CA ALA A 23 0.93 9.11 7.82
C ALA A 23 1.17 9.87 9.13
N MET A 24 0.63 9.38 10.25
CA MET A 24 0.86 9.96 11.57
C MET A 24 2.33 9.80 11.99
N PHE A 25 2.90 8.61 11.79
CA PHE A 25 4.32 8.38 12.08
C PHE A 25 5.24 9.28 11.25
N VAL A 26 4.98 9.43 9.95
CA VAL A 26 5.81 10.30 9.11
C VAL A 26 5.76 11.75 9.59
N ARG A 27 4.62 12.23 10.08
CA ARG A 27 4.51 13.57 10.68
C ARG A 27 5.26 13.69 12.01
N TRP A 28 5.31 12.63 12.82
CA TRP A 28 6.00 12.63 14.11
C TRP A 28 7.51 12.38 14.02
N ALA A 29 8.01 11.92 12.88
CA ALA A 29 9.39 11.50 12.71
C ALA A 29 10.41 12.66 12.65
N ASP A 30 9.96 13.93 12.57
CA ASP A 30 10.81 15.13 12.43
C ASP A 30 12.07 14.94 11.56
N ALA A 31 11.88 14.24 10.44
CA ALA A 31 12.93 13.82 9.53
C ALA A 31 12.41 13.88 8.08
N PRO A 32 13.30 14.03 7.08
CA PRO A 32 12.89 13.95 5.70
C PRO A 32 12.17 12.63 5.43
N GLY A 33 11.03 12.68 4.75
CA GLY A 33 10.21 11.50 4.59
C GLY A 33 10.88 10.32 3.86
N PRO A 34 11.76 10.54 2.85
CA PRO A 34 12.57 9.46 2.28
C PRO A 34 13.51 8.79 3.29
N VAL A 35 13.99 9.52 4.32
CA VAL A 35 14.80 8.96 5.41
C VAL A 35 13.93 8.12 6.34
N THR A 36 12.74 8.61 6.68
CA THR A 36 11.76 7.83 7.46
C THR A 36 11.39 6.52 6.77
N ALA A 37 11.14 6.58 5.46
CA ALA A 37 10.88 5.40 4.64
C ALA A 37 12.08 4.43 4.60
N PHE A 38 13.31 4.95 4.51
CA PHE A 38 14.52 4.14 4.55
C PHE A 38 14.61 3.36 5.87
N TYR A 39 14.49 4.04 7.01
CA TYR A 39 14.59 3.38 8.31
C TYR A 39 13.44 2.42 8.59
N ARG A 40 12.23 2.71 8.08
CA ARG A 40 11.10 1.78 8.08
C ARG A 40 11.47 0.43 7.45
N MET A 41 12.09 0.46 6.28
CA MET A 41 12.52 -0.74 5.55
C MET A 41 13.74 -1.39 6.19
N PHE A 42 14.75 -0.59 6.52
CA PHE A 42 16.00 -1.05 7.09
C PHE A 42 15.76 -1.78 8.40
N PHE A 43 15.04 -1.19 9.36
CA PHE A 43 14.75 -1.87 10.63
C PHE A 43 13.89 -3.12 10.45
N SER A 44 12.95 -3.13 9.50
CA SER A 44 12.16 -4.35 9.22
C SER A 44 13.04 -5.52 8.78
N LEU A 45 14.15 -5.26 8.08
CA LEU A 45 15.11 -6.31 7.69
C LEU A 45 15.78 -6.95 8.90
N PHE A 46 16.29 -6.14 9.83
CA PHE A 46 16.97 -6.64 11.03
C PHE A 46 16.00 -7.38 11.94
N LEU A 47 14.79 -6.87 12.11
CA LEU A 47 13.77 -7.50 12.95
C LEU A 47 13.33 -8.86 12.40
N LEU A 48 13.25 -9.01 11.08
CA LEU A 48 12.85 -10.27 10.45
C LEU A 48 14.02 -11.26 10.26
N LEU A 49 15.26 -10.79 10.25
CA LEU A 49 16.44 -11.61 9.97
C LEU A 49 16.53 -12.88 10.84
N PRO A 50 16.36 -12.84 12.18
CA PRO A 50 16.43 -14.05 13.00
C PRO A 50 15.35 -15.09 12.62
N VAL A 51 14.15 -14.62 12.27
CA VAL A 51 13.02 -15.48 11.90
C VAL A 51 13.23 -16.10 10.53
N VAL A 52 13.81 -15.34 9.58
CA VAL A 52 14.19 -15.85 8.25
C VAL A 52 15.28 -16.91 8.37
N LEU A 53 16.32 -16.65 9.16
CA LEU A 53 17.44 -17.57 9.35
C LEU A 53 17.01 -18.89 10.01
N SER A 54 16.17 -18.81 11.05
CA SER A 54 15.64 -20.01 11.74
C SER A 54 14.74 -20.88 10.86
N ARG A 55 14.08 -20.28 9.85
CA ARG A 55 13.20 -21.01 8.92
C ARG A 55 13.87 -21.40 7.61
N ARG A 56 15.16 -21.11 7.42
CA ARG A 56 15.89 -21.35 6.16
C ARG A 56 15.83 -22.80 5.67
N SER A 57 15.82 -23.77 6.59
CA SER A 57 15.74 -25.20 6.24
C SER A 57 14.36 -25.64 5.74
N GLN A 58 13.32 -24.85 6.02
CA GLN A 58 11.92 -25.14 5.66
C GLN A 58 11.48 -24.40 4.40
N THR A 59 12.30 -23.49 3.87
CA THR A 59 11.96 -22.74 2.66
C THR A 59 12.22 -23.62 1.44
N PRO A 60 11.22 -23.81 0.55
CA PRO A 60 11.42 -24.56 -0.68
C PRO A 60 12.59 -23.98 -1.48
N LYS A 61 13.34 -24.84 -2.19
CA LYS A 61 14.36 -24.35 -3.14
C LYS A 61 13.66 -23.63 -4.29
N VAL A 62 13.50 -22.32 -4.17
CA VAL A 62 12.91 -21.48 -5.21
C VAL A 62 13.95 -21.22 -6.30
N LYS A 63 13.53 -21.22 -7.57
CA LYS A 63 14.38 -20.81 -8.70
C LYS A 63 14.87 -19.38 -8.47
N SER A 64 16.18 -19.15 -8.59
CA SER A 64 16.82 -17.83 -8.42
C SER A 64 16.16 -16.73 -9.28
N GLN A 65 15.65 -17.10 -10.45
CA GLN A 65 14.93 -16.20 -11.36
C GLN A 65 13.66 -15.59 -10.74
N ALA A 66 12.99 -16.27 -9.80
CA ALA A 66 11.78 -15.74 -9.16
C ALA A 66 12.08 -14.63 -8.15
N LEU A 67 13.34 -14.45 -7.73
CA LEU A 67 13.77 -13.37 -6.82
C LEU A 67 13.60 -11.99 -7.44
N ILE A 68 13.51 -11.89 -8.78
CA ILE A 68 13.28 -10.62 -9.46
C ILE A 68 11.96 -9.98 -9.04
N PHE A 69 10.92 -10.78 -8.75
CA PHE A 69 9.61 -10.25 -8.40
C PHE A 69 9.59 -9.49 -7.07
N PRO A 70 10.01 -10.08 -5.93
CA PRO A 70 10.07 -9.35 -4.67
C PRO A 70 11.13 -8.24 -4.66
N LEU A 71 12.25 -8.40 -5.39
CA LEU A 71 13.26 -7.33 -5.49
C LEU A 71 12.70 -6.09 -6.21
N LEU A 72 12.04 -6.28 -7.37
CA LEU A 72 11.39 -5.18 -8.09
C LEU A 72 10.21 -4.60 -7.30
N ALA A 73 9.44 -5.43 -6.60
CA ALA A 73 8.43 -4.93 -5.66
C ALA A 73 9.06 -4.01 -4.59
N GLY A 74 10.25 -4.35 -4.09
CA GLY A 74 11.05 -3.49 -3.21
C GLY A 74 11.43 -2.16 -3.86
N VAL A 75 11.95 -2.18 -5.09
CA VAL A 75 12.28 -0.96 -5.85
C VAL A 75 11.06 -0.07 -6.05
N PHE A 76 9.92 -0.65 -6.47
CA PHE A 76 8.68 0.11 -6.64
C PHE A 76 8.17 0.67 -5.32
N THR A 77 8.29 -0.07 -4.22
CA THR A 77 7.95 0.44 -2.87
C THR A 77 8.85 1.62 -2.47
N ALA A 78 10.14 1.56 -2.80
CA ALA A 78 11.05 2.68 -2.55
C ALA A 78 10.66 3.94 -3.33
N LEU A 79 10.37 3.80 -4.62
CA LEU A 79 9.95 4.91 -5.48
C LEU A 79 8.61 5.50 -5.04
N ASP A 80 7.64 4.63 -4.72
CA ASP A 80 6.34 4.98 -4.15
C ASP A 80 6.51 5.86 -2.90
N LEU A 81 7.25 5.39 -1.89
CA LEU A 81 7.46 6.11 -0.64
C LEU A 81 8.26 7.40 -0.83
N ALA A 82 9.31 7.37 -1.64
CA ALA A 82 10.13 8.55 -1.90
C ALA A 82 9.30 9.65 -2.56
N LEU A 83 8.51 9.32 -3.58
CA LEU A 83 7.64 10.27 -4.26
C LEU A 83 6.51 10.73 -3.37
N TRP A 84 5.87 9.83 -2.62
CA TRP A 84 4.73 10.18 -1.76
C TRP A 84 5.16 11.15 -0.67
N THR A 85 6.24 10.82 0.03
CA THR A 85 6.75 11.68 1.10
C THR A 85 7.26 13.01 0.57
N SER A 86 7.91 13.03 -0.60
CA SER A 86 8.35 14.27 -1.22
C SER A 86 7.18 15.12 -1.69
N ALA A 87 6.12 14.51 -2.22
CA ALA A 87 4.90 15.21 -2.66
C ALA A 87 4.25 16.01 -1.51
N LEU A 88 4.33 15.51 -0.26
CA LEU A 88 3.83 16.24 0.91
C LEU A 88 4.51 17.60 1.14
N GLY A 89 5.71 17.82 0.59
CA GLY A 89 6.40 19.11 0.64
C GLY A 89 5.99 20.08 -0.48
N TYR A 90 5.34 19.60 -1.53
CA TYR A 90 4.98 20.39 -2.73
C TYR A 90 3.47 20.53 -2.97
N THR A 91 2.65 19.66 -2.38
CA THR A 91 1.19 19.69 -2.45
C THR A 91 0.59 19.36 -1.09
N THR A 92 -0.74 19.47 -0.96
CA THR A 92 -1.42 19.16 0.30
C THR A 92 -1.39 17.66 0.57
N ALA A 93 -1.42 17.26 1.85
CA ALA A 93 -1.50 15.85 2.22
C ALA A 93 -2.75 15.17 1.64
N ALA A 94 -3.84 15.92 1.49
CA ALA A 94 -5.05 15.49 0.81
C ALA A 94 -4.78 15.17 -0.66
N ASN A 95 -4.23 16.12 -1.44
CA ASN A 95 -3.93 15.91 -2.86
C ASN A 95 -2.97 14.74 -3.08
N ALA A 96 -1.89 14.68 -2.28
CA ALA A 96 -0.91 13.60 -2.35
C ALA A 96 -1.55 12.22 -2.09
N THR A 97 -2.45 12.15 -1.12
CA THR A 97 -3.17 10.91 -0.78
C THR A 97 -4.21 10.54 -1.83
N LEU A 98 -4.95 11.52 -2.36
CA LEU A 98 -5.95 11.30 -3.40
C LEU A 98 -5.32 10.71 -4.66
N LEU A 99 -4.25 11.34 -5.14
CA LEU A 99 -3.56 10.92 -6.36
C LEU A 99 -2.79 9.61 -6.13
N GLY A 100 -2.25 9.39 -4.93
CA GLY A 100 -1.69 8.09 -4.55
C GLY A 100 -2.74 6.96 -4.52
N ASN A 101 -3.98 7.27 -4.15
CA ASN A 101 -5.10 6.32 -4.13
C ASN A 101 -5.63 5.95 -5.53
N THR A 102 -5.01 6.43 -6.62
CA THR A 102 -5.29 5.90 -7.96
C THR A 102 -4.59 4.56 -8.22
N ALA A 103 -3.80 4.02 -7.28
CA ALA A 103 -3.17 2.71 -7.39
C ALA A 103 -4.11 1.59 -7.89
N PRO A 104 -5.37 1.46 -7.43
CA PRO A 104 -6.29 0.43 -7.92
C PRO A 104 -6.57 0.52 -9.43
N LEU A 105 -6.54 1.73 -10.01
CA LEU A 105 -6.66 1.92 -11.46
C LEU A 105 -5.46 1.33 -12.18
N TRP A 106 -4.24 1.63 -11.71
CA TRP A 106 -3.00 1.10 -12.29
C TRP A 106 -2.90 -0.42 -12.15
N VAL A 107 -3.35 -0.97 -11.02
CA VAL A 107 -3.45 -2.42 -10.81
C VAL A 107 -4.44 -3.05 -11.78
N ALA A 108 -5.63 -2.47 -11.94
CA ALA A 108 -6.63 -2.98 -12.88
C ALA A 108 -6.11 -2.96 -14.33
N LEU A 109 -5.49 -1.86 -14.75
CA LEU A 109 -4.90 -1.73 -16.07
C LEU A 109 -3.76 -2.72 -16.30
N GLY A 110 -2.85 -2.88 -15.33
CA GLY A 110 -1.76 -3.85 -15.43
C GLY A 110 -2.25 -5.29 -15.39
N ALA A 111 -3.25 -5.62 -14.56
CA ALA A 111 -3.87 -6.93 -14.54
C ALA A 111 -4.54 -7.26 -15.89
N TRP A 112 -5.25 -6.29 -16.47
CA TRP A 112 -5.93 -6.47 -17.76
C TRP A 112 -4.96 -6.53 -18.95
N LEU A 113 -4.02 -5.59 -19.06
CA LEU A 113 -3.14 -5.45 -20.23
C LEU A 113 -1.91 -6.38 -20.16
N ILE A 114 -1.27 -6.47 -18.99
CA ILE A 114 0.00 -7.18 -18.82
C ILE A 114 -0.25 -8.62 -18.40
N LEU A 115 -1.12 -8.84 -17.42
CA LEU A 115 -1.44 -10.19 -16.93
C LEU A 115 -2.54 -10.88 -17.76
N LYS A 116 -3.17 -10.14 -18.69
CA LYS A 116 -4.26 -10.63 -19.54
C LYS A 116 -5.42 -11.24 -18.74
N GLN A 117 -5.64 -10.76 -17.52
CA GLN A 117 -6.77 -11.16 -16.68
C GLN A 117 -8.06 -10.58 -17.28
N LYS A 118 -9.11 -11.40 -17.33
CA LYS A 118 -10.44 -10.95 -17.74
C LYS A 118 -11.11 -10.29 -16.53
N LEU A 119 -11.28 -8.98 -16.58
CA LEU A 119 -12.00 -8.21 -15.55
C LEU A 119 -13.44 -7.95 -16.03
N SER A 120 -14.44 -8.43 -15.29
CA SER A 120 -15.85 -8.23 -15.66
C SER A 120 -16.30 -6.76 -15.64
N ASN A 121 -17.40 -6.47 -16.32
CA ASN A 121 -18.03 -5.15 -16.26
C ASN A 121 -18.44 -4.74 -14.83
N GLY A 122 -18.77 -5.72 -13.98
CA GLY A 122 -19.05 -5.49 -12.56
C GLY A 122 -17.84 -4.95 -11.81
N PHE A 123 -16.65 -5.51 -12.09
CA PHE A 123 -15.39 -5.03 -11.54
C PHE A 123 -15.15 -3.55 -11.88
N TRP A 124 -15.26 -3.17 -13.16
CA TRP A 124 -15.02 -1.78 -13.60
C TRP A 124 -16.00 -0.78 -12.97
N ARG A 125 -17.28 -1.15 -12.84
CA ARG A 125 -18.27 -0.31 -12.14
C ARG A 125 -17.93 -0.15 -10.66
N GLY A 126 -17.53 -1.24 -10.00
CA GLY A 126 -17.11 -1.20 -8.60
C GLY A 126 -15.84 -0.36 -8.39
N LEU A 127 -14.86 -0.47 -9.30
CA LEU A 127 -13.65 0.34 -9.27
C LEU A 127 -13.96 1.83 -9.47
N ALA A 128 -14.81 2.17 -10.44
CA ALA A 128 -15.26 3.54 -10.65
C ALA A 128 -15.90 4.12 -9.38
N LEU A 129 -16.84 3.40 -8.76
CA LEU A 129 -17.44 3.81 -7.49
C LEU A 129 -16.40 3.96 -6.37
N THR A 130 -15.45 3.04 -6.28
CA THR A 130 -14.38 3.10 -5.26
C THR A 130 -13.55 4.38 -5.41
N LEU A 131 -13.15 4.71 -6.64
CA LEU A 131 -12.38 5.92 -6.93
C LEU A 131 -13.21 7.19 -6.73
N THR A 132 -14.49 7.20 -7.12
CA THR A 132 -15.40 8.31 -6.82
C THR A 132 -15.52 8.55 -5.32
N GLY A 133 -15.64 7.49 -4.53
CA GLY A 133 -15.64 7.59 -3.07
C GLY A 133 -14.36 8.20 -2.52
N ALA A 134 -13.19 7.75 -3.00
CA ALA A 134 -11.89 8.32 -2.64
C ALA A 134 -11.80 9.83 -2.93
N VAL A 135 -12.29 10.24 -4.11
CA VAL A 135 -12.38 11.65 -4.53
C VAL A 135 -13.28 12.46 -3.62
N LEU A 136 -14.41 11.92 -3.16
CA LEU A 136 -15.29 12.64 -2.23
C LEU A 136 -14.71 12.77 -0.81
N ILE A 137 -13.90 11.80 -0.37
CA ILE A 137 -13.26 11.83 0.95
C ILE A 137 -12.12 12.86 0.99
N VAL A 138 -11.30 12.90 -0.07
CA VAL A 138 -10.00 13.59 -0.04
C VAL A 138 -9.89 14.73 -1.07
N GLY A 139 -10.72 14.71 -2.12
CA GLY A 139 -10.56 15.57 -3.29
C GLY A 139 -11.44 16.81 -3.35
N THR A 140 -12.19 17.15 -2.31
CA THR A 140 -13.06 18.35 -2.33
C THR A 140 -12.27 19.63 -2.61
N ASP A 141 -11.11 19.82 -1.97
CA ASP A 141 -10.27 21.00 -2.23
C ASP A 141 -9.60 20.96 -3.62
N PHE A 142 -9.15 19.79 -4.07
CA PHE A 142 -8.54 19.61 -5.39
C PHE A 142 -9.52 19.95 -6.53
N ILE A 143 -10.79 19.58 -6.38
CA ILE A 143 -11.85 19.88 -7.35
C ILE A 143 -12.18 21.37 -7.35
N LEU A 144 -12.25 21.99 -6.18
CA LEU A 144 -12.62 23.41 -6.04
C LEU A 144 -11.51 24.34 -6.50
N HIS A 145 -10.24 23.95 -6.32
CA HIS A 145 -9.07 24.76 -6.67
C HIS A 145 -8.02 23.93 -7.42
N PRO A 146 -8.28 23.54 -8.68
CA PRO A 146 -7.36 22.70 -9.45
C PRO A 146 -6.08 23.46 -9.74
N ARG A 147 -5.02 23.16 -9.01
CA ARG A 147 -3.65 23.59 -9.28
C ARG A 147 -2.82 22.34 -9.45
N PHE A 148 -2.47 22.02 -10.69
CA PHE A 148 -1.65 20.85 -10.99
C PHE A 148 -0.17 21.25 -10.94
N GLY A 149 0.52 20.80 -9.89
CA GLY A 149 1.93 21.09 -9.66
C GLY A 149 2.82 19.86 -9.75
N VAL A 150 4.12 20.07 -9.49
CA VAL A 150 5.10 18.98 -9.43
C VAL A 150 4.74 17.97 -8.34
N GLY A 151 4.25 18.42 -7.18
CA GLY A 151 3.80 17.53 -6.10
C GLY A 151 2.66 16.59 -6.51
N ASP A 152 1.72 17.09 -7.32
CA ASP A 152 0.60 16.27 -7.81
C ASP A 152 1.08 15.24 -8.84
N LEU A 153 2.00 15.63 -9.73
CA LEU A 153 2.63 14.69 -10.65
C LEU A 153 3.37 13.58 -9.89
N MET A 154 4.12 13.94 -8.84
CA MET A 154 4.80 12.97 -7.97
C MET A 154 3.78 12.02 -7.32
N ALA A 155 2.65 12.54 -6.83
CA ALA A 155 1.61 11.74 -6.20
C ALA A 155 0.86 10.81 -7.17
N VAL A 156 0.69 11.20 -8.45
CA VAL A 156 0.17 10.27 -9.47
C VAL A 156 1.15 9.12 -9.71
N PHE A 157 2.46 9.42 -9.78
CA PHE A 157 3.48 8.38 -9.95
C PHE A 157 3.62 7.49 -8.71
N THR A 158 3.40 8.02 -7.51
CA THR A 158 3.21 7.22 -6.28
C THR A 158 2.14 6.15 -6.50
N GLY A 159 0.94 6.54 -6.94
CA GLY A 159 -0.13 5.58 -7.22
C GLY A 159 0.27 4.54 -8.28
N PHE A 160 0.99 4.94 -9.32
CA PHE A 160 1.52 4.03 -10.34
C PHE A 160 2.49 3.00 -9.76
N PHE A 161 3.50 3.45 -8.99
CA PHE A 161 4.48 2.55 -8.39
C PHE A 161 3.88 1.65 -7.31
N TYR A 162 2.92 2.15 -6.54
CA TYR A 162 2.18 1.32 -5.60
C TYR A 162 1.38 0.23 -6.34
N GLY A 163 0.78 0.56 -7.50
CA GLY A 163 0.15 -0.43 -8.36
C GLY A 163 1.12 -1.47 -8.92
N CYS A 164 2.33 -1.05 -9.33
CA CYS A 164 3.39 -1.98 -9.73
C CYS A 164 3.80 -2.90 -8.57
N TYR A 165 3.95 -2.38 -7.35
CA TYR A 165 4.20 -3.18 -6.16
C TYR A 165 3.14 -4.28 -5.99
N PHE A 166 1.86 -3.95 -6.12
CA PHE A 166 0.77 -4.91 -6.02
C PHE A 166 0.89 -6.08 -7.01
N LEU A 167 1.10 -5.77 -8.29
CA LEU A 167 1.19 -6.79 -9.35
C LEU A 167 2.43 -7.68 -9.19
N PHE A 168 3.57 -7.10 -8.80
CA PHE A 168 4.79 -7.86 -8.57
C PHE A 168 4.72 -8.68 -7.29
N THR A 169 4.05 -8.17 -6.26
CA THR A 169 3.77 -8.92 -5.04
C THR A 169 2.85 -10.10 -5.32
N GLU A 170 1.73 -9.93 -6.04
CA GLU A 170 0.86 -11.06 -6.43
C GLU A 170 1.67 -12.19 -7.10
N LYS A 171 2.52 -11.86 -8.09
CA LYS A 171 3.41 -12.85 -8.72
C LYS A 171 4.41 -13.46 -7.75
N SER A 172 5.04 -12.65 -6.90
CA SER A 172 6.01 -13.13 -5.92
C SER A 172 5.39 -14.08 -4.90
N ARG A 173 4.16 -13.80 -4.45
CA ARG A 173 3.46 -14.59 -3.43
C ARG A 173 3.08 -16.00 -3.92
N ALA A 174 3.13 -16.27 -5.22
CA ALA A 174 3.02 -17.62 -5.77
C ALA A 174 4.26 -18.51 -5.50
N TYR A 175 5.42 -17.91 -5.22
CA TYR A 175 6.69 -18.63 -5.05
C TYR A 175 7.24 -18.58 -3.62
N PHE A 176 6.94 -17.51 -2.88
CA PHE A 176 7.50 -17.26 -1.55
C PHE A 176 6.41 -17.34 -0.47
N THR A 177 6.79 -17.40 0.81
CA THR A 177 5.88 -17.14 1.94
C THR A 177 5.81 -15.63 2.22
N PRO A 178 4.78 -15.10 2.94
CA PRO A 178 4.65 -13.65 3.14
C PRO A 178 5.89 -13.08 3.82
N LEU A 179 6.42 -13.83 4.78
CA LEU A 179 7.63 -13.51 5.53
C LEU A 179 8.86 -13.35 4.62
N ILE A 180 9.13 -14.34 3.75
CA ILE A 180 10.29 -14.28 2.85
C ILE A 180 10.11 -13.17 1.82
N HIS A 181 8.90 -13.01 1.29
CA HIS A 181 8.56 -11.96 0.34
C HIS A 181 8.85 -10.57 0.93
N ILE A 182 8.31 -10.25 2.11
CA ILE A 182 8.51 -8.96 2.76
C ILE A 182 9.97 -8.72 3.10
N TRP A 183 10.70 -9.75 3.51
CA TRP A 183 12.12 -9.61 3.79
C TRP A 183 12.91 -9.25 2.53
N ILE A 184 12.69 -9.92 1.40
CA ILE A 184 13.37 -9.59 0.14
C ILE A 184 12.93 -8.21 -0.42
N VAL A 185 11.65 -7.87 -0.31
CA VAL A 185 11.14 -6.52 -0.61
C VAL A 185 11.88 -5.48 0.21
N GLY A 186 12.09 -5.75 1.51
CA GLY A 186 12.86 -4.88 2.40
C GLY A 186 14.29 -4.65 1.91
N ILE A 187 14.94 -5.65 1.31
CA ILE A 187 16.32 -5.52 0.78
C ILE A 187 16.31 -4.56 -0.41
N GLY A 188 15.44 -4.81 -1.39
CA GLY A 188 15.31 -3.95 -2.57
C GLY A 188 14.92 -2.52 -2.18
N ALA A 189 13.94 -2.38 -1.30
CA ALA A 189 13.46 -1.07 -0.87
C ALA A 189 14.51 -0.30 -0.06
N SER A 190 15.19 -0.94 0.89
CA SER A 190 16.23 -0.28 1.70
C SER A 190 17.40 0.19 0.84
N LEU A 191 17.86 -0.64 -0.10
CA LEU A 191 18.96 -0.27 -1.00
C LEU A 191 18.55 0.88 -1.92
N SER A 192 17.37 0.82 -2.53
CA SER A 192 16.87 1.88 -3.39
C SER A 192 16.65 3.19 -2.61
N LEU A 193 16.06 3.14 -1.41
CA LEU A 193 15.87 4.33 -0.58
C LEU A 193 17.18 4.90 -0.06
N PHE A 194 18.18 4.08 0.22
CA PHE A 194 19.52 4.55 0.54
C PHE A 194 20.09 5.40 -0.61
N VAL A 195 20.04 4.87 -1.83
CA VAL A 195 20.48 5.60 -3.04
C VAL A 195 19.69 6.90 -3.21
N VAL A 196 18.36 6.86 -3.07
CA VAL A 196 17.53 8.07 -3.14
C VAL A 196 17.96 9.12 -2.11
N ASN A 197 18.16 8.74 -0.85
CA ASN A 197 18.57 9.69 0.19
C ASN A 197 19.95 10.30 -0.08
N VAL A 198 20.91 9.50 -0.57
CA VAL A 198 22.24 9.99 -0.96
C VAL A 198 22.12 10.98 -2.12
N LEU A 199 21.31 10.67 -3.15
CA LEU A 199 21.10 11.56 -4.30
C LEU A 199 20.40 12.87 -3.91
N LEU A 200 19.51 12.83 -2.92
CA LEU A 200 18.83 14.01 -2.38
C LEU A 200 19.68 14.80 -1.37
N GLY A 201 20.85 14.29 -0.97
CA GLY A 201 21.70 14.92 0.03
C GLY A 201 21.13 14.90 1.45
N ASN A 202 20.21 13.98 1.74
CA ASN A 202 19.61 13.86 3.07
C ASN A 202 20.61 13.25 4.07
N SER A 203 20.76 13.86 5.24
CA SER A 203 21.49 13.23 6.35
C SER A 203 20.74 12.00 6.85
N LEU A 204 21.43 10.88 7.05
CA LEU A 204 20.87 9.68 7.69
C LEU A 204 21.09 9.68 9.21
N THR A 205 21.82 10.65 9.74
CA THR A 205 22.15 10.74 11.17
C THR A 205 21.79 12.12 11.72
N GLY A 206 21.89 12.28 13.05
CA GLY A 206 21.61 13.55 13.73
C GLY A 206 20.18 13.70 14.23
N TYR A 207 19.37 12.64 14.15
CA TYR A 207 18.00 12.62 14.65
C TYR A 207 17.94 12.34 16.16
N ASP A 208 16.94 12.93 16.81
CA ASP A 208 16.70 12.79 18.24
C ASP A 208 16.15 11.39 18.61
N ARG A 209 16.08 11.11 19.92
CA ARG A 209 15.59 9.81 20.42
C ARG A 209 14.15 9.53 19.98
N THR A 210 13.31 10.56 19.90
CA THR A 210 11.90 10.42 19.52
C THR A 210 11.77 9.94 18.09
N THR A 211 12.53 10.54 17.17
CA THR A 211 12.60 10.16 15.75
C THR A 211 13.00 8.68 15.58
N TRP A 212 14.01 8.21 16.32
CA TRP A 212 14.42 6.80 16.26
C TRP A 212 13.32 5.84 16.74
N ILE A 213 12.55 6.22 17.78
CA ILE A 213 11.40 5.44 18.25
C ILE A 213 10.30 5.41 17.17
N VAL A 214 10.07 6.53 16.49
CA VAL A 214 9.10 6.61 15.39
C VAL A 214 9.55 5.74 14.22
N PHE A 215 10.82 5.77 13.82
CA PHE A 215 11.37 4.88 12.80
C PHE A 215 11.13 3.41 13.14
N LEU A 216 11.43 2.98 14.37
CA LEU A 216 11.17 1.61 14.80
C LEU A 216 9.67 1.27 14.80
N SER A 217 8.83 2.22 15.22
CA SER A 217 7.37 2.06 15.24
C SER A 217 6.81 1.88 13.83
N THR A 218 7.33 2.61 12.83
CA THR A 218 6.93 2.45 11.43
C THR A 218 7.31 1.08 10.89
N ALA A 219 8.48 0.56 11.27
CA ALA A 219 8.92 -0.78 10.88
C ALA A 219 8.00 -1.84 11.48
N LEU A 220 7.67 -1.76 12.77
CA LEU A 220 6.81 -2.73 13.43
C LEU A 220 5.36 -2.66 12.92
N VAL A 221 4.75 -1.48 12.94
CA VAL A 221 3.32 -1.32 12.66
C VAL A 221 3.05 -1.31 11.16
N SER A 222 3.65 -0.37 10.42
CA SER A 222 3.35 -0.25 9.00
C SER A 222 3.95 -1.41 8.19
N GLN A 223 5.22 -1.75 8.42
CA GLN A 223 5.90 -2.77 7.60
C GLN A 223 5.62 -4.20 8.05
N LEU A 224 5.85 -4.55 9.33
CA LEU A 224 5.71 -5.93 9.79
C LEU A 224 4.27 -6.38 10.02
N ILE A 225 3.37 -5.49 10.47
CA ILE A 225 1.95 -5.84 10.61
C ILE A 225 1.22 -5.52 9.30
N GLY A 226 1.28 -4.27 8.85
CA GLY A 226 0.56 -3.78 7.68
C GLY A 226 0.89 -4.52 6.39
N TYR A 227 2.13 -4.37 5.90
CA TYR A 227 2.54 -4.99 4.64
C TYR A 227 2.64 -6.52 4.71
N MET A 228 2.90 -7.12 5.88
CA MET A 228 2.85 -8.59 6.01
C MET A 228 1.43 -9.14 5.84
N ALA A 229 0.43 -8.47 6.42
CA ALA A 229 -0.96 -8.85 6.27
C ALA A 229 -1.43 -8.60 4.82
N LEU A 230 -0.98 -7.51 4.20
CA LEU A 230 -1.22 -7.22 2.78
C LEU A 230 -0.60 -8.29 1.87
N ALA A 231 0.66 -8.66 2.12
CA ALA A 231 1.35 -9.74 1.42
C ALA A 231 0.63 -11.09 1.60
N TYR A 232 0.16 -11.39 2.82
CA TYR A 232 -0.66 -12.58 3.04
C TYR A 232 -1.91 -12.58 2.17
N ALA A 233 -2.65 -11.47 2.12
CA ALA A 233 -3.84 -11.34 1.29
C ALA A 233 -3.55 -11.48 -0.21
N LEU A 234 -2.45 -10.87 -0.70
CA LEU A 234 -2.01 -10.99 -2.10
C LEU A 234 -1.52 -12.39 -2.49
N GLY A 235 -1.29 -13.27 -1.52
CA GLY A 235 -1.06 -14.69 -1.79
C GLY A 235 -2.33 -15.51 -1.96
N HIS A 236 -3.50 -14.92 -1.74
CA HIS A 236 -4.80 -15.60 -1.75
C HIS A 236 -5.85 -14.92 -2.62
N LEU A 237 -5.70 -13.62 -2.88
CA LEU A 237 -6.57 -12.81 -3.73
C LEU A 237 -5.73 -12.11 -4.79
N PRO A 238 -6.27 -11.92 -6.01
CA PRO A 238 -5.59 -11.16 -7.04
C PRO A 238 -5.43 -9.71 -6.62
N ALA A 239 -4.38 -9.04 -7.11
CA ALA A 239 -4.10 -7.64 -6.80
C ALA A 239 -5.27 -6.73 -7.17
N SER A 240 -5.99 -7.04 -8.25
CA SER A 240 -7.17 -6.31 -8.71
C SER A 240 -8.28 -6.23 -7.65
N VAL A 241 -8.37 -7.21 -6.75
CA VAL A 241 -9.35 -7.23 -5.65
C VAL A 241 -8.79 -6.58 -4.39
N VAL A 242 -7.51 -6.81 -4.09
CA VAL A 242 -6.87 -6.27 -2.89
C VAL A 242 -6.67 -4.76 -2.98
N ALA A 243 -6.22 -4.24 -4.12
CA ALA A 243 -5.86 -2.83 -4.26
C ALA A 243 -7.04 -1.86 -4.04
N PRO A 244 -8.24 -2.07 -4.62
CA PRO A 244 -9.42 -1.24 -4.31
C PRO A 244 -9.76 -1.21 -2.82
N THR A 245 -9.53 -2.31 -2.10
CA THR A 245 -9.78 -2.39 -0.65
C THR A 245 -8.86 -1.45 0.15
N MET A 246 -7.68 -1.10 -0.38
CA MET A 246 -6.78 -0.13 0.28
C MET A 246 -7.30 1.31 0.26
N VAL A 247 -8.31 1.61 -0.56
CA VAL A 247 -9.03 2.90 -0.47
C VAL A 247 -9.77 3.05 0.86
N LEU A 248 -9.92 1.97 1.65
CA LEU A 248 -10.37 2.09 3.03
C LEU A 248 -9.33 2.74 3.94
N GLN A 249 -8.05 2.81 3.56
CA GLN A 249 -7.02 3.46 4.38
C GLN A 249 -7.36 4.93 4.66
N PRO A 250 -7.63 5.81 3.68
CA PRO A 250 -8.06 7.18 3.97
C PRO A 250 -9.37 7.26 4.77
N VAL A 251 -10.32 6.32 4.57
CA VAL A 251 -11.55 6.24 5.38
C VAL A 251 -11.20 5.97 6.84
N MET A 252 -10.34 4.98 7.10
CA MET A 252 -9.91 4.61 8.44
C MET A 252 -9.06 5.71 9.09
N THR A 253 -8.16 6.36 8.34
CA THR A 253 -7.41 7.53 8.84
C THR A 253 -8.36 8.65 9.25
N ALA A 254 -9.39 8.98 8.46
CA ALA A 254 -10.38 10.00 8.81
C ALA A 254 -11.19 9.61 10.06
N LEU A 255 -11.56 8.34 10.21
CA LEU A 255 -12.24 7.84 11.41
C LEU A 255 -11.35 7.87 12.66
N LEU A 256 -10.06 7.57 12.51
CA LEU A 256 -9.08 7.64 13.59
C LEU A 256 -8.77 9.09 14.00
N ALA A 257 -8.90 10.06 13.09
CA ALA A 257 -8.73 11.48 13.40
C ALA A 257 -9.79 12.01 14.38
N ILE A 258 -10.97 11.40 14.46
CA ILE A 258 -12.04 11.84 15.37
C ILE A 258 -11.61 11.73 16.85
N PRO A 259 -11.26 10.53 17.38
CA PRO A 259 -10.85 10.41 18.78
C PRO A 259 -9.44 10.95 19.03
N LEU A 260 -8.54 10.96 18.04
CA LEU A 260 -7.13 11.32 18.23
C LEU A 260 -6.85 12.82 18.04
N LEU A 261 -7.59 13.48 17.14
CA LEU A 261 -7.39 14.88 16.77
C LEU A 261 -8.61 15.76 17.03
N GLY A 262 -9.76 15.18 17.39
CA GLY A 262 -11.01 15.92 17.61
C GLY A 262 -11.65 16.43 16.32
N GLU A 263 -11.24 15.92 15.15
CA GLU A 263 -11.78 16.33 13.86
C GLU A 263 -13.16 15.69 13.62
N ILE A 264 -14.16 16.49 13.23
CA ILE A 264 -15.50 15.99 12.88
C ILE A 264 -15.56 15.78 11.37
N PRO A 265 -15.86 14.56 10.88
CA PRO A 265 -15.94 14.32 9.45
C PRO A 265 -17.06 15.15 8.83
N ASN A 266 -16.79 15.74 7.67
CA ASN A 266 -17.83 16.45 6.93
C ASN A 266 -18.79 15.47 6.22
N LEU A 267 -19.95 15.97 5.76
CA LEU A 267 -20.95 15.16 5.07
C LEU A 267 -20.38 14.44 3.84
N TRP A 268 -19.47 15.08 3.10
CA TRP A 268 -18.85 14.53 1.90
C TRP A 268 -17.91 13.36 2.19
N GLN A 269 -17.18 13.40 3.30
CA GLN A 269 -16.35 12.29 3.77
C GLN A 269 -17.20 11.08 4.15
N GLY A 270 -18.35 11.30 4.79
CA GLY A 270 -19.31 10.23 5.10
C GLY A 270 -19.90 9.58 3.84
N LEU A 271 -20.40 10.40 2.91
CA LEU A 271 -20.94 9.91 1.64
C LEU A 271 -19.87 9.22 0.78
N GLY A 272 -18.68 9.81 0.70
CA GLY A 272 -17.53 9.25 -0.01
C GLY A 272 -17.11 7.90 0.56
N GLY A 273 -17.09 7.75 1.88
CA GLY A 273 -16.84 6.48 2.56
C GLY A 273 -17.86 5.40 2.21
N LEU A 274 -19.16 5.74 2.21
CA LEU A 274 -20.22 4.80 1.84
C LEU A 274 -20.13 4.37 0.36
N ILE A 275 -19.86 5.32 -0.53
CA ILE A 275 -19.68 5.07 -1.97
C ILE A 275 -18.44 4.18 -2.19
N ALA A 276 -17.33 4.46 -1.50
CA ALA A 276 -16.12 3.65 -1.58
C ALA A 276 -16.37 2.21 -1.12
N LEU A 277 -17.01 2.02 0.04
CA LEU A 277 -17.37 0.71 0.57
C LEU A 277 -18.27 -0.08 -0.39
N THR A 278 -19.25 0.60 -0.99
CA THR A 278 -20.16 -0.01 -1.98
C THR A 278 -19.40 -0.45 -3.23
N GLY A 279 -18.48 0.38 -3.73
CA GLY A 279 -17.61 0.04 -4.85
C GLY A 279 -16.74 -1.18 -4.57
N ILE A 280 -16.09 -1.22 -3.40
CA ILE A 280 -15.26 -2.33 -2.94
C ILE A 280 -16.08 -3.62 -2.82
N TYR A 281 -17.29 -3.54 -2.26
CA TYR A 281 -18.20 -4.69 -2.19
C TYR A 281 -18.54 -5.23 -3.58
N ILE A 282 -18.84 -4.35 -4.54
CA ILE A 282 -19.15 -4.74 -5.92
C ILE A 282 -17.94 -5.42 -6.58
N VAL A 283 -16.73 -4.87 -6.43
CA VAL A 283 -15.48 -5.49 -6.92
C VAL A 283 -15.32 -6.90 -6.36
N ASN A 284 -15.41 -7.06 -5.05
CA ASN A 284 -15.24 -8.34 -4.37
C ASN A 284 -16.32 -9.36 -4.79
N ARG A 285 -17.58 -8.92 -4.91
CA ARG A 285 -18.68 -9.77 -5.35
C ARG A 285 -18.54 -10.20 -6.82
N SER A 286 -18.04 -9.31 -7.69
CA SER A 286 -17.78 -9.63 -9.09
C SER A 286 -16.74 -10.74 -9.21
N HIS A 287 -15.66 -10.64 -8.43
CA HIS A 287 -14.63 -11.67 -8.38
C HIS A 287 -15.15 -13.02 -7.85
N GLN A 288 -15.93 -13.02 -6.76
CA GLN A 288 -16.50 -14.26 -6.22
C GLN A 288 -17.37 -15.00 -7.24
N ARG A 289 -18.18 -14.26 -8.01
CA ARG A 289 -19.02 -14.82 -9.08
C ARG A 289 -18.18 -15.43 -10.21
N GLU A 290 -17.10 -14.79 -10.61
CA GLU A 290 -16.18 -15.33 -11.63
C GLU A 290 -15.52 -16.64 -11.15
N VAL A 291 -15.11 -16.71 -9.88
CA VAL A 291 -14.53 -17.92 -9.28
C VAL A 291 -15.57 -19.04 -9.23
N GLU A 292 -16.80 -18.76 -8.78
CA GLU A 292 -17.90 -19.74 -8.74
C GLU A 292 -18.25 -20.27 -10.14
N GLN A 293 -18.30 -19.41 -11.15
CA GLN A 293 -18.55 -19.82 -12.53
C GLN A 293 -17.45 -20.72 -13.08
N THR A 294 -16.19 -20.47 -12.73
CA THR A 294 -15.04 -21.27 -13.18
C THR A 294 -15.02 -22.65 -12.52
N LEU A 295 -15.49 -22.77 -11.27
CA LEU A 295 -15.56 -24.04 -10.54
C LEU A 295 -16.74 -24.93 -10.95
N ASN A 296 -17.78 -24.34 -11.56
CA ASN A 296 -18.97 -25.04 -12.05
C ASN A 296 -18.86 -25.48 -13.53
N LEU A 297 -17.71 -25.26 -14.17
CA LEU A 297 -17.37 -25.69 -15.53
C LEU A 297 -16.33 -26.81 -15.48
#